data_AF-A0A1G8RW49-F1
#
_entry.id   AF-A0A1G8RW49-F1
#
_cell.length_a   1.000
_cell.length_b   1.000
_cell.length_c   1.000
_cell.angle_alpha   90.00
_cell.angle_beta   90.00
_cell.angle_gamma   90.00
#
_symmetry.space_group_name_H-M   'P 1'
#
loop_
_entity.id
_entity.type
_entity.pdbx_description
1 polymer ?
#
loop_
_entity_poly.entity_id
_entity_poly.type
_entity_poly.pdbx_seq_one_letter_code
_entity_poly.pdbx_strand_id
1 'polypeptide(L)'
;MTIGSFLTAIVTIGFALGILLVQLIEHGAFPLRIQMVDMTEHVLLFAILMLPTALFRPHWMIWLVPLACFFAIGLELVQPLEGRGHGFDVIAKGFGIILVTVIVPLIRAIGAFIASR
;
A
#
# COMPACT_ATOMS: atom_id res chain seq x y z
N MET A 1 -22.50 10.03 -5.10
CA MET A 1 -21.56 9.33 -4.18
C MET A 1 -22.37 8.61 -3.12
N THR A 2 -22.10 7.33 -2.88
CA THR A 2 -22.71 6.59 -1.76
C THR A 2 -21.91 6.80 -0.47
N ILE A 3 -22.53 6.70 0.70
CA ILE A 3 -21.83 6.77 2.00
C ILE A 3 -20.67 5.78 2.07
N GLY A 4 -20.84 4.55 1.57
CA GLY A 4 -19.77 3.55 1.54
C GLY A 4 -18.54 3.98 0.71
N SER A 5 -18.73 4.60 -0.45
CA SER A 5 -17.60 5.12 -1.26
C SER A 5 -16.86 6.26 -0.57
N PHE A 6 -17.56 7.09 0.19
CA PHE A 6 -16.94 8.19 0.93
C PHE A 6 -16.07 7.67 2.08
N LEU A 7 -16.57 6.69 2.82
CA LEU A 7 -15.82 6.05 3.91
C LEU A 7 -14.57 5.33 3.39
N THR A 8 -14.68 4.57 2.29
CA THR A 8 -13.50 3.91 1.69
C THR A 8 -12.45 4.92 1.27
N ALA A 9 -12.85 6.03 0.64
CA ALA A 9 -11.93 7.09 0.24
C ALA A 9 -11.23 7.72 1.46
N ILE A 10 -11.97 8.08 2.51
CA ILE A 10 -11.41 8.65 3.74
C ILE A 10 -10.39 7.71 4.37
N VAL A 11 -10.74 6.42 4.50
CA VAL A 11 -9.85 5.43 5.12
C VAL A 11 -8.59 5.24 4.29
N THR A 12 -8.70 5.12 2.97
CA THR A 12 -7.52 4.97 2.09
C THR A 12 -6.64 6.22 2.09
N ILE A 13 -7.23 7.42 2.09
CA ILE A 13 -6.48 8.68 2.21
C ILE A 13 -5.78 8.76 3.58
N GLY A 14 -6.47 8.37 4.65
CA GLY A 14 -5.91 8.32 6.00
C GLY A 14 -4.70 7.40 6.07
N PHE A 15 -4.76 6.21 5.46
CA PHE A 15 -3.60 5.31 5.36
C PHE A 15 -2.47 5.92 4.53
N ALA A 16 -2.76 6.54 3.38
CA ALA A 16 -1.73 7.17 2.56
C ALA A 16 -0.98 8.27 3.32
N LEU A 17 -1.72 9.13 4.03
CA LEU A 17 -1.14 10.18 4.88
C LEU A 17 -0.36 9.60 6.06
N GLY A 18 -0.89 8.57 6.71
CA GLY A 18 -0.19 7.87 7.80
C GLY A 18 1.14 7.28 7.35
N ILE A 19 1.16 6.61 6.19
CA ILE A 19 2.39 6.05 5.60
C ILE A 19 3.39 7.16 5.28
N LEU A 20 2.93 8.25 4.66
CA LEU A 20 3.78 9.41 4.38
C LEU A 20 4.43 9.94 5.65
N LEU A 21 3.65 10.17 6.71
CA LEU A 21 4.15 10.69 7.98
C LEU A 21 5.13 9.73 8.65
N VAL A 22 4.82 8.43 8.69
CA VAL A 22 5.72 7.43 9.29
C VAL A 22 7.05 7.40 8.54
N GLN A 23 7.05 7.38 7.21
CA GLN A 23 8.31 7.32 6.43
C GLN A 23 9.14 8.60 6.52
N LEU A 24 8.50 9.75 6.71
CA LEU A 24 9.18 11.03 6.94
C LEU A 24 9.72 11.15 8.37
N ILE A 25 9.02 10.61 9.38
CA ILE A 25 9.46 10.67 10.78
C ILE A 25 10.59 9.67 11.05
N GLU A 26 10.48 8.44 10.52
CA GLU A 26 11.52 7.42 10.68
C GLU A 26 12.87 7.83 10.06
N HIS A 27 12.90 8.81 9.14
CA HIS A 27 14.15 9.43 8.67
C HIS A 27 14.96 10.09 9.80
N GLY A 28 14.32 10.54 10.88
CA GLY A 28 14.98 11.28 11.96
C GLY A 28 15.57 10.41 13.08
N ALA A 29 15.23 9.11 13.17
CA ALA A 29 15.54 8.32 14.34
C ALA A 29 15.88 6.85 13.99
N PHE A 30 17.03 6.40 14.49
CA PHE A 30 17.51 5.01 14.62
C PHE A 30 18.43 4.43 13.52
N PRO A 31 19.76 4.50 13.71
CA PRO A 31 20.76 3.91 12.79
C PRO A 31 20.93 2.37 12.92
N LEU A 32 20.02 1.64 13.57
CA LEU A 32 20.16 0.21 13.87
C LEU A 32 18.93 -0.63 13.44
N ARG A 33 18.21 -0.22 12.39
CA ARG A 33 17.11 -1.01 11.84
C ARG A 33 17.66 -2.09 10.89
N ILE A 34 17.37 -3.36 11.17
CA ILE A 34 17.77 -4.49 10.33
C ILE A 34 17.06 -4.37 8.98
N GLN A 35 17.81 -4.42 7.88
CA GLN A 35 17.32 -4.23 6.50
C GLN A 35 16.10 -5.10 6.13
N MET A 36 16.00 -6.33 6.64
CA MET A 36 14.83 -7.19 6.41
C MET A 36 13.56 -6.72 7.11
N VAL A 37 13.67 -6.16 8.31
CA VAL A 37 12.52 -5.62 9.06
C VAL A 37 11.96 -4.39 8.33
N ASP A 38 12.86 -3.61 7.72
CA ASP A 38 12.51 -2.48 6.86
C ASP A 38 11.65 -2.92 5.66
N MET A 39 12.06 -4.00 4.96
CA MET A 39 11.31 -4.50 3.79
C MET A 39 9.91 -5.01 4.12
N THR A 40 9.75 -5.75 5.22
CA THR A 40 8.43 -6.28 5.59
C THR A 40 7.44 -5.20 5.97
N GLU A 41 7.92 -4.11 6.59
CA GLU A 41 7.09 -2.97 6.94
C GLU A 41 6.60 -2.25 5.68
N HIS A 42 7.48 -2.01 4.72
CA HIS A 42 7.12 -1.44 3.42
C HIS A 42 6.06 -2.25 2.68
N VAL A 43 6.21 -3.57 2.65
CA VAL A 43 5.20 -4.48 2.08
C VAL A 43 3.87 -4.35 2.83
N LEU A 44 3.90 -4.35 4.15
CA LEU A 44 2.70 -4.33 4.98
C LEU A 44 1.94 -3.01 4.87
N LEU A 45 2.65 -1.88 4.90
CA LEU A 45 2.07 -0.54 4.77
C LEU A 45 1.33 -0.39 3.45
N PHE A 46 1.94 -0.80 2.33
CA PHE A 46 1.29 -0.73 1.02
C PHE A 46 0.19 -1.77 0.84
N ALA A 47 0.29 -2.94 1.48
CA ALA A 47 -0.81 -3.89 1.53
C ALA A 47 -2.04 -3.28 2.26
N ILE A 48 -1.85 -2.70 3.44
CA ILE A 48 -2.93 -2.07 4.22
C ILE A 48 -3.55 -0.90 3.46
N LEU A 49 -2.75 -0.11 2.72
CA LEU A 49 -3.26 0.97 1.87
C LEU A 49 -4.26 0.47 0.82
N MET A 50 -3.96 -0.65 0.18
CA MET A 50 -4.76 -1.22 -0.91
C MET A 50 -6.02 -1.94 -0.41
N LEU A 51 -5.99 -2.46 0.82
CA LEU A 51 -6.97 -3.40 1.36
C LEU A 51 -8.41 -2.85 1.47
N PRO A 52 -8.66 -1.62 1.97
CA PRO A 52 -10.01 -1.05 2.02
C PRO A 52 -10.65 -0.96 0.64
N THR A 53 -9.87 -0.52 -0.36
CA THR A 53 -10.38 -0.38 -1.72
C THR A 53 -10.59 -1.75 -2.36
N ALA A 54 -9.67 -2.69 -2.17
CA ALA A 54 -9.81 -4.04 -2.71
C ALA A 54 -11.02 -4.80 -2.17
N LEU A 55 -11.34 -4.64 -0.87
CA LEU A 55 -12.49 -5.31 -0.24
C LEU A 55 -13.83 -4.66 -0.60
N PHE A 56 -13.94 -3.34 -0.45
CA PHE A 56 -15.22 -2.64 -0.54
C PHE A 56 -15.52 -2.11 -1.94
N ARG A 57 -14.50 -1.85 -2.76
CA ARG A 57 -14.62 -1.19 -4.08
C ARG A 57 -13.58 -1.74 -5.09
N PRO A 58 -13.67 -3.01 -5.49
CA PRO A 58 -12.67 -3.63 -6.37
C PRO A 58 -12.54 -2.90 -7.72
N HIS A 59 -13.63 -2.28 -8.21
CA HIS A 59 -13.59 -1.49 -9.45
C HIS A 59 -12.71 -0.24 -9.38
N TRP A 60 -12.39 0.27 -8.18
CA TRP A 60 -11.45 1.38 -8.00
C TRP A 60 -9.99 0.95 -8.04
N MET A 61 -9.70 -0.35 -7.97
CA MET A 61 -8.32 -0.85 -8.04
C MET A 61 -7.62 -0.49 -9.35
N ILE A 62 -8.36 -0.37 -10.47
CA ILE A 62 -7.82 0.12 -11.76
C ILE A 62 -7.15 1.50 -11.61
N TRP A 63 -7.67 2.36 -10.74
CA TRP A 63 -7.12 3.69 -10.49
C TRP A 63 -6.18 3.72 -9.28
N LEU A 64 -6.47 2.92 -8.25
CA LEU A 64 -5.66 2.90 -7.04
C LEU A 64 -4.29 2.25 -7.27
N VAL A 65 -4.19 1.20 -8.09
CA VAL A 65 -2.90 0.55 -8.40
C VAL A 65 -1.90 1.55 -9.02
N PRO A 66 -2.20 2.25 -10.14
CA PRO A 66 -1.25 3.20 -10.69
C PRO A 66 -0.96 4.37 -9.75
N LEU A 67 -1.95 4.81 -8.96
CA LEU A 67 -1.76 5.87 -7.97
C LEU A 67 -0.82 5.42 -6.83
N ALA A 68 -0.98 4.20 -6.33
CA ALA A 68 -0.12 3.62 -5.30
C ALA A 68 1.30 3.40 -5.83
N CYS A 69 1.47 2.97 -7.08
CA CYS A 69 2.78 2.88 -7.72
C CYS A 69 3.46 4.26 -7.80
N PHE A 70 2.71 5.29 -8.24
CA PHE A 70 3.24 6.65 -8.30
C PHE A 70 3.61 7.18 -6.91
N PHE A 71 2.80 6.87 -5.90
CA PHE A 71 3.07 7.22 -4.50
C PHE A 71 4.32 6.51 -3.97
N ALA A 72 4.52 5.22 -4.28
CA ALA A 72 5.70 4.47 -3.89
C ALA A 72 7.00 5.05 -4.48
N ILE A 73 6.97 5.37 -5.78
CA ILE A 73 8.10 6.01 -6.49
C ILE A 73 8.33 7.41 -5.92
N GLY A 74 7.26 8.19 -5.71
CA GLY A 74 7.35 9.53 -5.13
C GLY A 74 8.05 9.54 -3.78
N LEU A 75 7.71 8.59 -2.90
CA LEU A 75 8.40 8.42 -1.61
C LEU A 75 9.89 8.11 -1.81
N GLU A 76 10.24 7.18 -2.70
CA GLU A 76 11.64 6.84 -2.97
C GLU A 76 12.42 7.98 -3.66
N LEU A 77 11.77 8.93 -4.32
CA LEU A 77 12.45 10.12 -4.84
C LEU A 77 12.70 11.18 -3.75
N VAL A 78 11.85 11.21 -2.71
CA VAL A 78 12.01 12.12 -1.57
C VAL A 78 13.11 11.63 -0.62
N GLN A 79 13.21 10.32 -0.39
CA GLN A 79 14.17 9.72 0.55
C GLN A 79 15.68 10.00 0.25
N PRO A 80 16.16 10.04 -1.01
CA PRO A 80 17.54 10.41 -1.35
C PRO A 80 17.89 11.84 -0.98
N LEU A 81 16.93 12.76 -1.03
CA LEU A 81 17.12 14.16 -0.59
C LEU A 81 17.34 14.22 0.93
N GLU A 82 16.89 13.21 1.66
CA GLU A 82 17.03 13.05 3.11
C GLU A 82 18.17 12.11 3.52
N GLY A 83 18.95 11.61 2.55
CA GLY A 83 20.18 10.84 2.78
C GLY A 83 20.06 9.32 2.74
N ARG A 84 18.90 8.73 2.39
CA ARG A 84 18.75 7.29 2.11
C ARG A 84 18.70 7.02 0.61
N GLY A 85 19.67 6.27 0.11
CA GLY A 85 19.67 5.72 -1.25
C GLY A 85 19.47 4.21 -1.23
N HIS A 86 18.23 3.74 -1.10
CA HIS A 86 17.93 2.31 -1.16
C HIS A 86 16.81 2.02 -2.17
N GLY A 87 17.20 1.72 -3.40
CA GLY A 87 16.31 1.28 -4.49
C GLY A 87 15.48 0.00 -4.21
N PHE A 88 15.73 -0.63 -3.06
CA PHE A 88 15.05 -1.84 -2.63
C PHE A 88 13.69 -1.54 -1.96
N ASP A 89 13.48 -0.30 -1.51
CA ASP A 89 12.26 0.09 -0.81
C ASP A 89 11.08 0.16 -1.80
N VAL A 90 11.29 0.59 -3.05
CA VAL A 90 10.24 0.51 -4.08
C VAL A 90 9.86 -0.92 -4.44
N ILE A 91 10.81 -1.85 -4.43
CA ILE A 91 10.52 -3.26 -4.68
C ILE A 91 9.58 -3.79 -3.58
N ALA A 92 9.90 -3.52 -2.32
CA ALA A 92 9.08 -3.91 -1.18
C ALA A 92 7.66 -3.29 -1.23
N LYS A 93 7.56 -1.99 -1.51
CA LYS A 93 6.28 -1.28 -1.70
C LYS A 93 5.46 -1.91 -2.84
N GLY A 94 6.10 -2.22 -3.97
CA GLY A 94 5.49 -2.88 -5.12
C GLY A 94 4.94 -4.27 -4.81
N PHE A 95 5.66 -5.07 -4.02
CA PHE A 95 5.17 -6.37 -3.54
C PHE A 95 3.88 -6.24 -2.74
N GLY A 96 3.78 -5.26 -1.83
CA GLY A 96 2.55 -4.99 -1.07
C GLY A 96 1.34 -4.67 -1.97
N ILE A 97 1.56 -3.86 -3.01
CA ILE A 97 0.53 -3.51 -4.00
C ILE A 97 0.07 -4.77 -4.76
N ILE A 98 1.01 -5.55 -5.29
CA ILE A 98 0.70 -6.76 -6.08
C ILE A 98 -0.03 -7.79 -5.22
N LEU A 99 0.44 -8.00 -3.99
CA LEU A 99 -0.11 -8.98 -3.06
C LEU A 99 -1.61 -8.80 -2.86
N VAL A 100 -2.05 -7.59 -2.51
CA VAL A 100 -3.46 -7.29 -2.29
C VAL A 100 -4.24 -7.25 -3.60
N THR A 101 -3.61 -6.79 -4.68
CA THR A 101 -4.24 -6.73 -6.00
C THR A 101 -4.60 -8.10 -6.55
N VAL A 102 -3.82 -9.13 -6.22
CA VAL A 102 -4.06 -10.52 -6.67
C VAL A 102 -4.90 -11.30 -5.66
N ILE A 103 -4.55 -11.26 -4.36
CA ILE A 103 -5.16 -12.13 -3.34
C ILE A 103 -6.63 -11.79 -3.12
N VAL A 104 -7.00 -10.51 -3.04
CA VAL A 104 -8.38 -10.13 -2.70
C VAL A 104 -9.37 -10.54 -3.80
N PRO A 105 -9.13 -10.25 -5.10
CA PRO A 105 -9.98 -10.77 -6.17
C PRO A 105 -10.04 -12.29 -6.22
N LEU A 106 -8.91 -12.97 -5.97
CA LEU A 106 -8.85 -14.43 -5.95
C LEU A 106 -9.77 -15.02 -4.87
N ILE A 107 -9.69 -14.51 -3.63
CA ILE A 107 -10.56 -14.94 -2.52
C ILE A 107 -12.03 -14.71 -2.87
N ARG A 108 -12.36 -13.56 -3.48
CA ARG A 108 -13.73 -13.25 -3.90
C ARG A 108 -14.23 -14.22 -4.99
N ALA A 109 -13.37 -14.56 -5.95
CA ALA A 109 -13.70 -15.50 -7.01
C ALA A 109 -13.94 -16.92 -6.47
N ILE A 110 -13.09 -17.39 -5.56
CA ILE A 110 -13.25 -18.68 -4.88
C ILE A 110 -14.56 -18.72 -4.09
N GLY A 111 -14.84 -17.67 -3.31
CA GLY A 111 -16.07 -17.58 -2.53
C GLY A 111 -17.32 -17.62 -3.42
N ALA A 112 -17.31 -16.91 -4.55
CA ALA A 112 -18.41 -16.93 -5.52
C ALA A 112 -18.59 -18.31 -6.18
N PHE A 113 -17.49 -18.99 -6.50
CA PHE A 113 -17.53 -20.35 -7.06
C PHE A 113 -18.15 -21.35 -6.09
N ILE A 114 -17.75 -21.31 -4.81
CA ILE A 114 -18.30 -22.19 -3.77
C ILE A 114 -19.80 -21.94 -3.57
N ALA A 115 -20.23 -20.68 -3.53
CA ALA A 115 -21.65 -20.33 -3.34
C ALA A 115 -22.55 -20.65 -4.55
N SER A 116 -21.96 -20.91 -5.72
CA SER A 116 -22.69 -21.25 -6.95
C SER A 116 -22.94 -22.76 -7.13
N ARG A 117 -22.37 -23.60 -6.26
CA ARG A 117 -22.59 -25.05 -6.23
C ARG A 117 -23.59 -25.43 -5.14
#